data_AF-T1A034-F1
#
_entry.id   AF-T1A034-F1
#
_cell.length_a   1.000
_cell.length_b   1.000
_cell.length_c   1.000
_cell.angle_alpha   90.00
_cell.angle_beta   90.00
_cell.angle_gamma   90.00
#
_symmetry.space_group_name_H-M   'P 1'
#
loop_
_entity.id
_entity.type
_entity.pdbx_description
1 polymer ?
#
loop_
_entity_poly.entity_id
_entity_poly.type
_entity_poly.pdbx_seq_one_letter_code
_entity_poly.pdbx_strand_id
1 'polypeptide(L)' 'VRQARTLPYAAPGFATPTRAEVSRALLGVLPKGLDRFFFSTSGTEANEAALKIARVATGRPKIVARHRSYHGATAGS' A
#
# COMPACT_ATOMS: atom_id res chain seq x y z
N VAL A 1 20.61 -9.22 7.38
CA VAL A 1 21.29 -7.99 7.88
C VAL A 1 21.98 -7.14 6.81
N ARG A 2 22.23 -7.63 5.58
CA ARG A 2 22.92 -6.85 4.53
C ARG A 2 22.33 -5.45 4.32
N GLN A 3 21.04 -5.36 3.99
CA GLN A 3 20.37 -4.07 3.75
C GLN A 3 20.43 -3.13 4.95
N ALA A 4 20.28 -3.65 6.17
CA ALA A 4 20.34 -2.85 7.39
C ALA A 4 21.71 -2.18 7.61
N ARG A 5 22.81 -2.77 7.10
CA ARG A 5 24.16 -2.17 7.12
C ARG A 5 24.36 -1.12 6.04
N THR A 6 23.55 -1.14 4.99
CA THR A 6 23.64 -0.20 3.85
C THR A 6 22.73 1.01 4.06
N LEU A 7 21.44 0.75 4.28
CA LEU A 7 20.42 1.78 4.50
C LEU A 7 19.23 1.14 5.24
N PRO A 8 19.18 1.23 6.59
CA PRO A 8 18.13 0.60 7.38
C PRO A 8 16.78 1.35 7.31
N TYR A 9 16.82 2.66 7.03
CA TYR A 9 15.64 3.50 6.92
C TYR A 9 15.87 4.63 5.92
N ALA A 10 14.84 4.94 5.14
CA ALA A 10 14.72 6.16 4.37
C ALA A 10 13.29 6.67 4.53
N ALA A 11 13.12 7.98 4.67
CA ALA A 11 11.78 8.54 4.78
C ALA A 11 10.96 8.28 3.49
N PRO A 12 9.62 8.18 3.57
CA PRO A 12 8.81 7.74 2.43
C PRO A 12 8.94 8.55 1.14
N GLY A 13 9.31 9.84 1.23
CA GLY A 13 9.51 10.71 0.06
C GLY A 13 10.74 10.40 -0.77
N PHE A 14 11.67 9.57 -0.27
CA PHE A 14 12.90 9.23 -0.99
C PHE A 14 12.72 7.97 -1.85
N ALA A 15 13.34 7.99 -3.03
CA ALA A 15 13.54 6.79 -3.83
C ALA A 15 14.68 5.95 -3.24
N THR A 16 14.52 4.62 -3.25
CA THR A 16 15.58 3.69 -2.85
C THR A 16 15.69 2.56 -3.87
N PRO A 17 16.90 1.98 -4.08
CA PRO A 17 17.07 0.82 -4.96
C PRO A 17 16.14 -0.34 -4.59
N THR A 18 16.04 -0.65 -3.29
CA THR A 18 15.16 -1.71 -2.77
C THR A 18 13.69 -1.47 -3.09
N ARG A 19 13.21 -0.21 -2.97
CA ARG A 19 11.83 0.12 -3.34
C ARG A 19 11.61 -0.04 -4.86
N ALA A 20 12.57 0.35 -5.68
CA ALA A 20 12.48 0.15 -7.14
C ALA A 20 12.46 -1.34 -7.52
N GLU A 21 13.28 -2.17 -6.87
CA GLU A 21 13.32 -3.62 -7.09
C GLU A 21 11.99 -4.29 -6.77
N VAL A 22 11.42 -4.03 -5.59
CA VAL A 22 10.11 -4.61 -5.24
C VAL A 22 9.00 -4.09 -6.13
N SER A 23 9.02 -2.80 -6.53
CA SER A 23 8.04 -2.27 -7.49
C SER A 23 8.10 -3.00 -8.83
N ARG A 24 9.30 -3.30 -9.36
CA ARG A 24 9.44 -4.08 -10.60
C ARG A 24 8.94 -5.52 -10.42
N ALA A 25 9.22 -6.15 -9.29
CA ALA A 25 8.74 -7.49 -8.99
C ALA A 25 7.21 -7.54 -8.93
N LEU A 26 6.57 -6.53 -8.32
CA LEU A 26 5.10 -6.43 -8.26
C LEU A 26 4.46 -6.31 -9.64
N LEU A 27 5.07 -5.56 -10.57
CA LEU A 27 4.59 -5.45 -11.95
C LEU A 27 4.54 -6.82 -12.68
N GLY A 28 5.38 -7.78 -12.27
CA GLY A 28 5.39 -9.12 -12.85
C GLY A 28 4.25 -10.04 -12.39
N VAL A 29 3.57 -9.70 -11.29
CA VAL A 29 2.53 -10.56 -10.68
C VAL A 29 1.15 -9.90 -10.62
N LEU A 30 1.08 -8.58 -10.77
CA LEU A 30 -0.17 -7.84 -10.73
C LEU A 30 -0.83 -7.75 -12.11
N PRO A 31 -2.17 -7.61 -12.16
CA PRO A 31 -2.91 -7.35 -13.39
C PRO A 31 -2.37 -6.14 -14.17
N LYS A 32 -2.49 -6.18 -15.50
CA LYS A 32 -2.15 -5.05 -16.37
C LYS A 32 -2.94 -3.80 -15.93
N GLY A 33 -2.25 -2.67 -15.85
CA GLY A 33 -2.82 -1.38 -15.43
C GLY A 33 -2.71 -1.07 -13.94
N LEU A 34 -2.20 -1.99 -13.10
CA LEU A 34 -1.87 -1.71 -11.69
C LEU A 34 -0.37 -1.49 -11.54
N ASP A 35 0.08 -0.26 -11.82
CA ASP A 35 1.51 0.11 -11.92
C ASP A 35 1.98 1.17 -10.90
N ARG A 36 1.10 1.59 -9.99
CA ARG A 36 1.36 2.59 -8.95
C ARG A 36 1.18 1.98 -7.57
N PHE A 37 2.19 2.11 -6.72
CA PHE A 37 2.23 1.46 -5.40
C PHE A 37 2.39 2.45 -4.26
N PHE A 38 1.55 2.28 -3.23
CA PHE A 38 1.74 2.86 -1.91
C PHE A 38 2.24 1.78 -0.96
N PHE A 39 3.31 2.06 -0.21
CA PHE A 39 3.88 1.12 0.74
C PHE A 39 3.48 1.51 2.16
N SER A 40 2.84 0.58 2.87
CA SER A 40 2.47 0.69 4.29
C SER A 40 3.25 -0.31 5.14
N THR A 41 3.11 -0.21 6.46
CA THR A 41 3.73 -1.14 7.41
C THR A 41 2.78 -2.24 7.89
N SER A 42 1.48 -2.10 7.59
CA SER A 42 0.46 -3.10 7.93
C SER A 42 -0.64 -3.19 6.87
N GLY A 43 -1.42 -4.28 6.93
CA GLY A 43 -2.62 -4.45 6.11
C GLY A 43 -3.72 -3.44 6.46
N THR A 44 -3.86 -3.09 7.74
CA THR A 44 -4.78 -2.05 8.20
C THR A 44 -4.48 -0.69 7.57
N GLU A 45 -3.21 -0.24 7.60
CA GLU A 45 -2.79 1.01 6.94
C GLU A 45 -2.99 0.96 5.41
N ALA A 46 -2.76 -0.22 4.80
CA ALA A 46 -3.01 -0.39 3.37
C ALA A 46 -4.49 -0.20 3.04
N ASN A 47 -5.40 -0.74 3.87
CA ASN A 47 -6.83 -0.56 3.69
C ASN A 47 -7.26 0.90 3.91
N GLU A 48 -6.73 1.59 4.92
CA GLU A 48 -7.02 3.02 5.11
C GLU A 48 -6.57 3.88 3.92
N ALA A 49 -5.38 3.60 3.36
CA ALA A 49 -4.89 4.26 2.17
C ALA A 49 -5.79 3.97 0.95
N ALA A 50 -6.21 2.71 0.78
CA ALA A 50 -7.13 2.31 -0.29
C ALA A 50 -8.49 3.04 -0.18
N LEU A 51 -9.06 3.14 1.03
CA LEU A 51 -10.33 3.88 1.24
C LEU A 51 -10.17 5.37 0.93
N LYS A 52 -9.06 6.00 1.34
CA LYS A 52 -8.77 7.41 1.04
C LYS A 52 -8.62 7.62 -0.48
N ILE A 53 -7.87 6.78 -1.16
CA ILE A 53 -7.68 6.83 -2.62
C ILE A 53 -9.01 6.65 -3.33
N ALA A 54 -9.83 5.66 -2.95
CA ALA A 54 -11.13 5.41 -3.56
C ALA A 54 -12.07 6.61 -3.40
N ARG A 55 -12.12 7.22 -2.23
CA ARG A 55 -12.94 8.43 -1.97
C ARG A 55 -12.48 9.61 -2.81
N VAL A 56 -11.18 9.85 -2.91
CA VAL A 56 -10.62 10.95 -3.73
C VAL A 56 -10.88 10.70 -5.21
N ALA A 57 -10.65 9.48 -5.70
CA ALA A 57 -10.80 9.14 -7.11
C ALA A 57 -12.26 9.15 -7.58
N THR A 58 -13.20 8.80 -6.70
CA THR A 58 -14.62 8.64 -7.08
C THR A 58 -15.53 9.76 -6.59
N GLY A 59 -15.12 10.54 -5.59
CA GLY A 59 -15.98 11.49 -4.88
C GLY A 59 -17.05 10.82 -4.00
N ARG A 60 -17.04 9.49 -3.86
CA ARG A 60 -18.09 8.73 -3.16
C ARG A 60 -17.65 8.40 -1.73
N PRO A 61 -18.36 8.86 -0.68
CA PRO A 61 -17.93 8.66 0.71
C PRO A 61 -18.23 7.26 1.26
N LYS A 62 -19.26 6.59 0.73
CA LYS A 62 -19.78 5.30 1.22
C LYS A 62 -18.93 4.13 0.72
N ILE A 63 -18.67 3.19 1.61
CA ILE A 63 -17.91 1.96 1.36
C ILE A 63 -18.81 0.77 1.72
N VAL A 64 -18.79 -0.29 0.90
CA VAL A 64 -19.54 -1.53 1.13
C VAL A 64 -18.57 -2.61 1.58
N ALA A 65 -18.85 -3.23 2.73
CA ALA A 65 -18.11 -4.38 3.26
C ALA A 65 -19.01 -5.62 3.33
N ARG A 66 -18.41 -6.80 3.55
CA ARG A 66 -19.14 -8.07 3.60
C ARG A 66 -19.36 -8.50 5.05
N HIS A 67 -20.42 -9.26 5.31
CA HIS A 67 -20.61 -9.87 6.62
C HIS A 67 -19.45 -10.83 6.94
N ARG A 68 -18.91 -10.76 8.17
CA ARG A 68 -17.76 -11.55 8.65
C ARG A 68 -16.46 -11.35 7.87
N SER A 69 -16.28 -10.22 7.17
CA SER A 69 -14.98 -9.84 6.63
C SER A 69 -14.06 -9.25 7.70
N TYR A 70 -12.75 -9.40 7.52
CA TYR A 70 -11.72 -8.77 8.35
C TYR A 70 -10.84 -7.87 7.47
N HIS A 71 -10.73 -6.60 7.84
CA HIS A 71 -9.95 -5.60 7.11
C HIS A 71 -8.93 -4.88 7.99
N GLY A 72 -8.84 -5.23 9.27
CA GLY A 72 -7.95 -4.60 10.23
C GLY A 72 -8.66 -4.38 11.57
N ALA A 73 -8.03 -3.60 12.43
CA ALA A 73 -8.53 -3.28 13.76
C ALA A 73 -8.41 -1.78 14.09
N THR A 74 -8.38 -0.91 13.08
CA THR A 74 -8.49 0.55 13.27
C THR A 74 -9.85 1.05 12.79
N ALA A 75 -10.18 2.31 13.11
CA ALA A 75 -11.46 2.90 12.72
C ALA A 75 -11.65 3.03 11.20
N GLY A 76 -10.57 3.02 10.43
CA GLY A 76 -10.59 3.13 8.98
C GLY A 76 -10.50 1.79 8.25
N SER A 77 -10.61 0.67 8.96
CA SER A 77 -10.49 -0.68 8.41
C SER A 77 -11.73 -1.52 8.65
#